data_AF-A0A965P682-F1
#
_entry.id   AF-A0A965P682-F1
#
_cell.length_a   1.000
_cell.length_b   1.000
_cell.length_c   1.000
_cell.angle_alpha   90.00
_cell.angle_beta   90.00
_cell.angle_gamma   90.00
#
_symmetry.space_group_name_H-M   'P 1'
#
loop_
_entity.id
_entity.type
_entity.pdbx_description
1 polymer ?
#
loop_
_entity_poly.entity_id
_entity_poly.type
_entity_poly.pdbx_seq_one_letter_code
_entity_poly.pdbx_strand_id
1 'polypeptide(L)'
;MKINKFSRILFSVLTLYFAIVISSPAHADTTDDYNNKVAQAQAKIDDLQNQLNSAQAELDSWANSSNEQANLINDAQTQVTQAQDALDAAEADYTSKKATYDQSYADVQSAQIAVGNAIEAVNAASDAADNAYASYQTSQINADNAQAAMNSAQNDYDTKLINAGGQGSTPGLKVDVYTGISKNGNPPSRSDTVYTKCKTTTVTNIQANWGNGDILGCGGDYIMLHYRGYITYSSTTRVYFQAQADDGFYMSINGTQVINDWSLKGCGANSIGSFVFTGGKSYAIDAWFYEWGGGACSTLYYQPTGGQWSIAPASFFTQDAVVTMVKDPALKVILDQKTAAYVSAVAAEERALTAYNTASDDYDSKWITYNMLNQDLANKRSILIQYENVMSTAEDTWQSCSDASAVALANFRDLKSQYATTFEGIKAAGDKVDNLQAQLEQAKQDLANIPKPTAADKRKPKKATAKYFADGAYVPRGTFQPNPK
;
A
#
# COMPACT_ATOMS: atom_id res chain seq x y z
N MET A 1 30.44 -52.23 12.45
CA MET A 1 31.83 -52.49 11.99
C MET A 1 32.69 -52.81 13.22
N LYS A 2 33.34 -54.00 13.31
CA LYS A 2 34.14 -54.51 14.46
C LYS A 2 33.32 -54.63 15.77
N ILE A 3 32.94 -55.80 16.32
CA ILE A 3 33.66 -57.06 16.55
C ILE A 3 35.06 -56.86 17.12
N ASN A 4 35.24 -57.20 18.40
CA ASN A 4 36.54 -57.53 18.99
C ASN A 4 36.39 -58.67 20.02
N LYS A 5 37.10 -59.78 19.77
CA LYS A 5 37.35 -60.86 20.74
C LYS A 5 38.72 -60.61 21.39
N PHE A 6 38.86 -60.79 22.70
CA PHE A 6 40.10 -61.25 23.36
C PHE A 6 39.69 -61.95 24.67
N SER A 7 39.89 -63.26 24.77
CA SER A 7 40.97 -63.97 25.49
C SER A 7 40.74 -64.02 27.01
N ARG A 8 40.32 -65.14 27.60
CA ARG A 8 41.07 -66.38 27.92
C ARG A 8 42.37 -66.16 28.73
N ILE A 9 42.44 -66.94 29.83
CA ILE A 9 43.58 -67.28 30.71
C ILE A 9 43.92 -66.23 31.79
N LEU A 10 43.65 -66.58 33.05
CA LEU A 10 44.66 -66.49 34.10
C LEU A 10 44.53 -67.68 35.08
N PHE A 11 45.68 -68.27 35.43
CA PHE A 11 45.84 -69.43 36.31
C PHE A 11 46.34 -68.93 37.68
N SER A 12 45.73 -69.35 38.79
CA SER A 12 46.20 -69.13 40.18
C SER A 12 45.41 -70.11 41.06
N VAL A 13 45.91 -71.26 41.53
CA VAL A 13 47.18 -71.64 42.20
C VAL A 13 47.28 -71.14 43.64
N LEU A 14 47.20 -72.10 44.59
CA LEU A 14 47.48 -72.01 46.03
C LEU A 14 46.47 -71.18 46.88
N THR A 15 46.08 -71.59 48.10
CA THR A 15 46.70 -72.57 49.01
C THR A 15 45.64 -73.31 49.84
N LEU A 16 45.58 -74.66 49.77
CA LEU A 16 44.77 -75.46 50.70
C LEU A 16 45.53 -75.66 52.02
N TYR A 17 44.97 -75.19 53.13
CA TYR A 17 45.44 -75.57 54.47
C TYR A 17 44.79 -76.90 54.89
N PHE A 18 45.41 -78.01 54.52
CA PHE A 18 44.99 -79.34 54.97
C PHE A 18 45.46 -79.56 56.43
N ALA A 19 44.59 -79.26 57.39
CA ALA A 19 44.81 -79.65 58.78
C ALA A 19 44.57 -81.16 58.93
N ILE A 20 45.56 -81.98 58.56
CA ILE A 20 45.53 -83.42 58.80
C ILE A 20 45.65 -83.64 60.32
N VAL A 21 44.50 -83.72 61.00
CA VAL A 21 44.43 -84.33 62.32
C VAL A 21 44.63 -85.83 62.11
N ILE A 22 45.87 -86.29 62.25
CA ILE A 22 46.19 -87.71 62.35
C ILE A 22 45.66 -88.18 63.71
N SER A 23 44.38 -88.49 63.79
CA SER A 23 43.86 -89.35 64.84
C SER A 23 44.48 -90.73 64.63
N SER A 24 45.25 -91.19 65.62
CA SER A 24 45.82 -92.53 65.63
C SER A 24 44.75 -93.57 65.31
N PRO A 25 45.03 -94.62 64.52
CA PRO A 25 44.04 -95.64 64.22
C PRO A 25 43.61 -96.31 65.52
N ALA A 26 42.40 -96.00 65.97
CA ALA A 26 41.78 -96.67 67.10
C ALA A 26 41.47 -98.10 66.66
N HIS A 27 42.39 -99.03 66.95
CA HIS A 27 42.21 -100.45 66.69
C HIS A 27 40.86 -100.92 67.22
N ALA A 28 40.20 -101.80 66.45
CA ALA A 28 38.99 -102.44 66.89
C ALA A 28 39.33 -103.61 67.82
N ASP A 29 39.25 -103.37 69.12
CA ASP A 29 39.58 -104.37 70.15
C ASP A 29 38.55 -105.54 70.20
N THR A 30 37.40 -105.41 69.52
CA THR A 30 36.40 -106.47 69.36
C THR A 30 35.75 -106.46 67.97
N THR A 31 35.16 -107.59 67.58
CA THR A 31 34.30 -107.69 66.38
C THR A 31 33.15 -106.68 66.42
N ASP A 32 32.58 -106.42 67.59
CA ASP A 32 31.48 -105.47 67.77
C ASP A 32 31.93 -104.02 67.54
N ASP A 33 33.14 -103.65 67.96
CA ASP A 33 33.69 -102.31 67.73
C ASP A 33 34.06 -102.10 66.23
N TYR A 34 34.57 -103.13 65.55
CA TYR A 34 34.75 -103.10 64.10
C TYR A 34 33.41 -102.91 63.38
N ASN A 35 32.39 -103.71 63.73
CA ASN A 35 31.06 -103.62 63.14
C ASN A 35 30.41 -102.25 63.40
N ASN A 36 30.58 -101.68 64.60
CA ASN A 36 30.09 -100.35 64.93
C ASN A 36 30.81 -99.24 64.13
N LYS A 37 32.13 -99.32 63.97
CA LYS A 37 32.91 -98.36 63.16
C LYS A 37 32.54 -98.46 61.67
N VAL A 38 32.36 -99.67 61.14
CA VAL A 38 31.86 -99.91 59.78
C VAL A 38 30.45 -99.35 59.61
N ALA A 39 29.53 -99.61 60.55
CA ALA A 39 28.17 -99.09 60.50
C ALA A 39 28.11 -97.55 60.59
N GLN A 40 28.95 -96.92 61.41
CA GLN A 40 29.07 -95.46 61.50
C GLN A 40 29.66 -94.85 60.23
N ALA A 41 30.69 -95.47 59.64
CA ALA A 41 31.26 -95.02 58.38
C ALA A 41 30.28 -95.19 57.20
N GLN A 42 29.52 -96.29 57.16
CA GLN A 42 28.44 -96.49 56.19
C GLN A 42 27.33 -95.45 56.36
N ALA A 43 26.86 -95.21 57.59
CA ALA A 43 25.86 -94.18 57.87
C ALA A 43 26.34 -92.76 57.46
N LYS A 44 27.64 -92.46 57.63
CA LYS A 44 28.26 -91.20 57.15
C LYS A 44 28.29 -91.13 55.61
N ILE A 45 28.56 -92.24 54.93
CA ILE A 45 28.51 -92.32 53.46
C ILE A 45 27.07 -92.13 52.97
N ASP A 46 26.09 -92.76 53.61
CA ASP A 46 24.68 -92.66 53.24
C ASP A 46 24.14 -91.24 53.47
N ASP A 47 24.53 -90.59 54.58
CA ASP A 47 24.26 -89.17 54.86
C ASP A 47 24.89 -88.24 53.82
N LEU A 48 26.20 -88.39 53.54
CA LEU A 48 26.89 -87.60 52.52
C LEU A 48 26.30 -87.82 51.11
N GLN A 49 25.85 -89.03 50.78
CA GLN A 49 25.17 -89.32 49.51
C GLN A 49 23.79 -88.63 49.44
N ASN A 50 23.04 -88.60 50.55
CA ASN A 50 21.76 -87.86 50.62
C ASN A 50 21.98 -86.35 50.51
N GLN A 51 23.01 -85.81 51.17
CA GLN A 51 23.39 -84.39 51.06
C GLN A 51 23.84 -84.05 49.64
N LEU A 52 24.65 -84.91 49.00
CA LEU A 52 25.08 -84.77 47.60
C LEU A 52 23.90 -84.79 46.64
N ASN A 53 22.99 -85.75 46.77
CA ASN A 53 21.76 -85.81 45.96
C ASN A 53 20.91 -84.54 46.12
N SER A 54 20.83 -84.00 47.36
CA SER A 54 20.11 -82.77 47.65
C SER A 54 20.80 -81.54 47.04
N ALA A 55 22.13 -81.48 47.08
CA ALA A 55 22.92 -80.40 46.48
C ALA A 55 22.88 -80.45 44.94
N GLN A 56 22.85 -81.64 44.34
CA GLN A 56 22.65 -81.80 42.89
C GLN A 56 21.26 -81.32 42.47
N ALA A 57 20.20 -81.68 43.21
CA ALA A 57 18.85 -81.18 42.94
C ALA A 57 18.74 -79.65 43.10
N GLU A 58 19.47 -79.06 44.05
CA GLU A 58 19.60 -77.61 44.21
C GLU A 58 20.32 -76.97 42.99
N LEU A 59 21.44 -77.54 42.54
CA LEU A 59 22.17 -77.10 41.35
C LEU A 59 21.32 -77.20 40.07
N ASP A 60 20.61 -78.31 39.88
CA ASP A 60 19.71 -78.51 38.73
C ASP A 60 18.54 -77.50 38.75
N SER A 61 18.01 -77.17 39.93
CA SER A 61 16.99 -76.14 40.11
C SER A 61 17.51 -74.74 39.71
N TRP A 62 18.73 -74.38 40.16
CA TRP A 62 19.39 -73.14 39.76
C TRP A 62 19.69 -73.09 38.25
N ALA A 63 20.15 -74.19 37.66
CA ALA A 63 20.43 -74.27 36.22
C ALA A 63 19.17 -74.09 35.36
N ASN A 64 18.05 -74.69 35.78
CA ASN A 64 16.75 -74.49 35.12
C ASN A 64 16.29 -73.02 35.22
N SER A 65 16.43 -72.39 36.38
CA SER A 65 16.10 -70.97 36.56
C SER A 65 16.96 -70.05 35.67
N SER A 66 18.25 -70.35 35.50
CA SER A 66 19.13 -69.61 34.56
C SER A 66 18.67 -69.74 33.11
N ASN A 67 18.21 -70.91 32.67
CA ASN A 67 17.71 -71.10 31.31
C ASN A 67 16.44 -70.28 31.04
N GLU A 68 15.53 -70.21 32.02
CA GLU A 68 14.32 -69.38 31.95
C GLU A 68 14.66 -67.88 31.90
N GLN A 69 15.57 -67.42 32.77
CA GLN A 69 16.02 -66.02 32.78
C GLN A 69 16.79 -65.62 31.51
N ALA A 70 17.55 -66.54 30.90
CA ALA A 70 18.23 -66.29 29.63
C ALA A 70 17.24 -66.00 28.49
N ASN A 71 16.10 -66.69 28.47
CA ASN A 71 15.03 -66.39 27.51
C ASN A 71 14.40 -65.01 27.78
N LEU A 72 14.05 -64.71 29.04
CA LEU A 72 13.52 -63.41 29.44
C LEU A 72 14.45 -62.24 29.06
N ILE A 73 15.77 -62.42 29.16
CA ILE A 73 16.77 -61.43 28.74
C ILE A 73 16.79 -61.24 27.22
N ASN A 74 16.65 -62.31 26.43
CA ASN A 74 16.57 -62.21 24.97
C ASN A 74 15.28 -61.53 24.50
N ASP A 75 14.16 -61.84 25.14
CA ASP A 75 12.87 -61.20 24.88
C ASP A 75 12.92 -59.70 25.25
N ALA A 76 13.47 -59.36 26.42
CA ALA A 76 13.65 -57.97 26.84
C ALA A 76 14.65 -57.21 25.93
N GLN A 77 15.72 -57.84 25.45
CA GLN A 77 16.61 -57.24 24.45
C GLN A 77 15.86 -56.95 23.14
N THR A 78 14.95 -57.83 22.74
CA THR A 78 14.11 -57.64 21.54
C THR A 78 13.13 -56.49 21.74
N GLN A 79 12.50 -56.39 22.92
CA GLN A 79 11.62 -55.27 23.29
C GLN A 79 12.37 -53.94 23.30
N VAL A 80 13.61 -53.89 23.81
CA VAL A 80 14.46 -52.68 23.76
C VAL A 80 14.70 -52.24 22.32
N THR A 81 15.05 -53.16 21.41
CA THR A 81 15.25 -52.83 19.99
C THR A 81 13.96 -52.30 19.36
N GLN A 82 12.83 -52.98 19.58
CA GLN A 82 11.53 -52.57 19.03
C GLN A 82 11.07 -51.20 19.57
N ALA A 83 11.30 -50.90 20.84
CA ALA A 83 10.95 -49.62 21.44
C ALA A 83 11.87 -48.49 20.94
N GLN A 84 13.15 -48.77 20.69
CA GLN A 84 14.06 -47.81 20.07
C GLN A 84 13.71 -47.55 18.60
N ASP A 85 13.47 -48.60 17.80
CA ASP A 85 13.03 -48.45 16.39
C ASP A 85 11.73 -47.63 16.29
N ALA A 86 10.80 -47.80 17.25
CA ALA A 86 9.57 -47.02 17.33
C ALA A 86 9.81 -45.55 17.73
N LEU A 87 10.75 -45.29 18.65
CA LEU A 87 11.16 -43.92 19.03
C LEU A 87 11.82 -43.19 17.85
N ASP A 88 12.78 -43.83 17.19
CA ASP A 88 13.47 -43.27 16.02
C ASP A 88 12.48 -42.96 14.88
N ALA A 89 11.48 -43.83 14.67
CA ALA A 89 10.40 -43.61 13.70
C ALA A 89 9.49 -42.43 14.09
N ALA A 90 9.14 -42.29 15.38
CA ALA A 90 8.35 -41.16 15.87
C ALA A 90 9.11 -39.82 15.77
N GLU A 91 10.42 -39.82 16.00
CA GLU A 91 11.26 -38.61 15.87
C GLU A 91 11.35 -38.16 14.40
N ALA A 92 11.50 -39.10 13.47
CA ALA A 92 11.50 -38.82 12.04
C ALA A 92 10.15 -38.25 11.54
N ASP A 93 9.03 -38.82 12.01
CA ASP A 93 7.68 -38.35 11.71
C ASP A 93 7.39 -36.95 12.29
N TYR A 94 7.75 -36.71 13.56
CA TYR A 94 7.70 -35.38 14.18
C TYR A 94 8.51 -34.35 13.38
N THR A 95 9.75 -34.68 13.01
CA THR A 95 10.64 -33.78 12.25
C THR A 95 10.05 -33.43 10.87
N SER A 96 9.45 -34.41 10.18
CA SER A 96 8.77 -34.22 8.90
C SER A 96 7.55 -33.29 9.02
N LYS A 97 6.72 -33.50 10.05
CA LYS A 97 5.56 -32.64 10.36
C LYS A 97 5.99 -31.23 10.74
N LYS A 98 7.09 -31.09 11.49
CA LYS A 98 7.65 -29.79 11.86
C LYS A 98 8.07 -28.97 10.64
N ALA A 99 8.74 -29.60 9.67
CA ALA A 99 9.11 -28.91 8.42
C ALA A 99 7.86 -28.38 7.66
N THR A 100 6.75 -29.12 7.71
CA THR A 100 5.47 -28.69 7.12
C THR A 100 4.84 -27.52 7.89
N TYR A 101 4.86 -27.57 9.22
CA TYR A 101 4.44 -26.46 10.08
C TYR A 101 5.26 -25.19 9.84
N ASP A 102 6.59 -25.30 9.84
CA ASP A 102 7.52 -24.18 9.65
C ASP A 102 7.27 -23.48 8.28
N GLN A 103 7.01 -24.24 7.22
CA GLN A 103 6.62 -23.69 5.92
C GLN A 103 5.26 -22.98 5.98
N SER A 104 4.24 -23.58 6.60
CA SER A 104 2.92 -22.94 6.77
C SER A 104 3.00 -21.66 7.62
N TYR A 105 3.94 -21.59 8.56
CA TYR A 105 4.18 -20.41 9.38
C TYR A 105 4.83 -19.28 8.54
N ALA A 106 5.82 -19.60 7.72
CA ALA A 106 6.44 -18.65 6.78
C ALA A 106 5.43 -18.10 5.75
N ASP A 107 4.50 -18.95 5.28
CA ASP A 107 3.36 -18.56 4.44
C ASP A 107 2.44 -17.53 5.13
N VAL A 108 2.11 -17.74 6.42
CA VAL A 108 1.31 -16.80 7.22
C VAL A 108 2.04 -15.47 7.42
N GLN A 109 3.35 -15.51 7.72
CA GLN A 109 4.16 -14.29 7.84
C GLN A 109 4.18 -13.49 6.52
N SER A 110 4.35 -14.18 5.39
CA SER A 110 4.36 -13.57 4.06
C SER A 110 3.01 -12.93 3.71
N ALA A 111 1.90 -13.61 4.00
CA ALA A 111 0.55 -13.07 3.82
C ALA A 111 0.26 -11.87 4.74
N GLN A 112 0.78 -11.88 5.98
CA GLN A 112 0.62 -10.76 6.90
C GLN A 112 1.37 -9.50 6.41
N ILE A 113 2.57 -9.66 5.82
CA ILE A 113 3.29 -8.57 5.16
C ILE A 113 2.50 -8.05 3.95
N ALA A 114 1.95 -8.95 3.13
CA ALA A 114 1.14 -8.56 1.96
C ALA A 114 -0.11 -7.75 2.36
N VAL A 115 -0.80 -8.13 3.45
CA VAL A 115 -1.92 -7.36 4.01
C VAL A 115 -1.46 -5.99 4.52
N GLY A 116 -0.31 -5.91 5.20
CA GLY A 116 0.28 -4.63 5.64
C GLY A 116 0.51 -3.66 4.47
N ASN A 117 1.19 -4.14 3.42
CA ASN A 117 1.44 -3.35 2.20
C ASN A 117 0.13 -2.93 1.50
N ALA A 118 -0.91 -3.78 1.54
CA ALA A 118 -2.22 -3.46 0.97
C ALA A 118 -2.96 -2.38 1.77
N ILE A 119 -2.83 -2.36 3.10
CA ILE A 119 -3.35 -1.27 3.96
C ILE A 119 -2.69 0.06 3.60
N GLU A 120 -1.35 0.08 3.46
CA GLU A 120 -0.62 1.28 3.04
C GLU A 120 -1.08 1.78 1.66
N ALA A 121 -1.30 0.87 0.70
CA ALA A 121 -1.81 1.21 -0.63
C ALA A 121 -3.25 1.76 -0.60
N VAL A 122 -4.14 1.20 0.24
CA VAL A 122 -5.51 1.72 0.43
C VAL A 122 -5.48 3.13 1.02
N ASN A 123 -4.65 3.37 2.05
CA ASN A 123 -4.53 4.69 2.67
C ASN A 123 -4.02 5.73 1.66
N ALA A 124 -2.97 5.41 0.90
CA ALA A 124 -2.43 6.31 -0.12
C ALA A 124 -3.44 6.61 -1.25
N ALA A 125 -4.26 5.64 -1.64
CA ALA A 125 -5.33 5.86 -2.62
C ALA A 125 -6.49 6.70 -2.04
N SER A 126 -6.82 6.53 -0.76
CA SER A 126 -7.81 7.36 -0.05
C SER A 126 -7.35 8.83 0.00
N ASP A 127 -6.10 9.07 0.41
CA ASP A 127 -5.50 10.41 0.42
C ASP A 127 -5.52 11.04 -0.99
N ALA A 128 -5.26 10.26 -2.04
CA ALA A 128 -5.32 10.73 -3.42
C ALA A 128 -6.75 11.11 -3.85
N ALA A 129 -7.76 10.31 -3.46
CA ALA A 129 -9.17 10.58 -3.75
C ALA A 129 -9.66 11.86 -3.04
N ASP A 130 -9.33 12.04 -1.76
CA ASP A 130 -9.68 13.25 -1.00
C ASP A 130 -9.05 14.52 -1.58
N ASN A 131 -7.76 14.46 -1.97
CA ASN A 131 -7.07 15.58 -2.62
C ASN A 131 -7.66 15.90 -4.00
N ALA A 132 -8.04 14.88 -4.78
CA ALA A 132 -8.71 15.07 -6.06
C ALA A 132 -10.13 15.66 -5.89
N TYR A 133 -10.86 15.25 -4.86
CA TYR A 133 -12.17 15.81 -4.52
C TYR A 133 -12.10 17.29 -4.15
N ALA A 134 -11.14 17.68 -3.29
CA ALA A 134 -10.91 19.09 -2.96
C ALA A 134 -10.54 19.95 -4.18
N SER A 135 -9.79 19.36 -5.12
CA SER A 135 -9.43 20.00 -6.40
C SER A 135 -10.64 20.16 -7.33
N TYR A 136 -11.56 19.18 -7.34
CA TYR A 136 -12.83 19.26 -8.05
C TYR A 136 -13.74 20.35 -7.46
N GLN A 137 -13.94 20.38 -6.13
CA GLN A 137 -14.71 21.44 -5.46
C GLN A 137 -14.17 22.85 -5.76
N THR A 138 -12.84 23.01 -5.75
CA THR A 138 -12.19 24.28 -6.12
C THR A 138 -12.47 24.67 -7.58
N SER A 139 -12.47 23.69 -8.48
CA SER A 139 -12.72 23.93 -9.91
C SER A 139 -14.17 24.29 -10.19
N GLN A 140 -15.13 23.67 -9.49
CA GLN A 140 -16.56 24.02 -9.53
C GLN A 140 -16.81 25.46 -9.08
N ILE A 141 -16.26 25.88 -7.93
CA ILE A 141 -16.35 27.27 -7.46
C ILE A 141 -15.78 28.25 -8.50
N ASN A 142 -14.70 27.87 -9.21
CA ASN A 142 -14.14 28.70 -10.27
C ASN A 142 -15.04 28.77 -11.51
N ALA A 143 -15.73 27.68 -11.87
CA ALA A 143 -16.70 27.64 -12.96
C ALA A 143 -17.93 28.52 -12.66
N ASP A 144 -18.49 28.41 -11.45
CA ASP A 144 -19.60 29.26 -10.97
C ASP A 144 -19.25 30.75 -10.99
N ASN A 145 -18.07 31.10 -10.45
CA ASN A 145 -17.58 32.48 -10.46
C ASN A 145 -17.37 33.02 -11.89
N ALA A 146 -16.86 32.19 -12.81
CA ALA A 146 -16.70 32.56 -14.21
C ALA A 146 -18.05 32.71 -14.93
N GLN A 147 -19.03 31.86 -14.61
CA GLN A 147 -20.39 31.95 -15.14
C GLN A 147 -21.08 33.24 -14.67
N ALA A 148 -20.96 33.59 -13.39
CA ALA A 148 -21.49 34.85 -12.85
C ALA A 148 -20.87 36.08 -13.54
N ALA A 149 -19.55 36.06 -13.78
CA ALA A 149 -18.86 37.12 -14.50
C ALA A 149 -19.27 37.22 -15.98
N MET A 150 -19.51 36.10 -16.65
CA MET A 150 -20.05 36.04 -18.02
C MET A 150 -21.49 36.60 -18.07
N ASN A 151 -22.36 36.19 -17.16
CA ASN A 151 -23.74 36.68 -17.06
C ASN A 151 -23.79 38.19 -16.81
N SER A 152 -22.89 38.72 -15.97
CA SER A 152 -22.76 40.17 -15.75
C SER A 152 -22.30 40.91 -17.01
N ALA A 153 -21.33 40.37 -17.76
CA ALA A 153 -20.87 40.96 -19.02
C ALA A 153 -21.94 40.90 -20.13
N GLN A 154 -22.75 39.84 -20.17
CA GLN A 154 -23.89 39.69 -21.08
C GLN A 154 -24.96 40.75 -20.79
N ASN A 155 -25.35 40.91 -19.53
CA ASN A 155 -26.29 41.96 -19.11
C ASN A 155 -25.76 43.36 -19.46
N ASP A 156 -24.48 43.62 -19.23
CA ASP A 156 -23.85 44.89 -19.62
C ASP A 156 -23.94 45.16 -21.13
N TYR A 157 -23.58 44.17 -21.97
CA TYR A 157 -23.67 44.29 -23.43
C TYR A 157 -25.12 44.44 -23.94
N ASP A 158 -26.11 43.88 -23.25
CA ASP A 158 -27.51 43.99 -23.63
C ASP A 158 -28.18 45.29 -23.17
N THR A 159 -27.75 45.86 -22.03
CA THR A 159 -28.39 47.03 -21.41
C THR A 159 -27.67 48.36 -21.66
N LYS A 160 -26.34 48.35 -21.88
CA LYS A 160 -25.55 49.57 -22.07
C LYS A 160 -25.39 49.88 -23.56
N LEU A 161 -25.95 51.01 -23.97
CA LEU A 161 -25.87 51.54 -25.34
C LEU A 161 -24.98 52.78 -25.40
N ILE A 162 -24.29 52.97 -26.53
CA ILE A 162 -23.46 54.14 -26.84
C ILE A 162 -24.06 54.95 -28.00
N ASN A 163 -23.76 56.25 -28.06
CA ASN A 163 -24.25 57.12 -29.13
C ASN A 163 -23.38 57.01 -30.41
N ALA A 164 -23.99 56.72 -31.56
CA ALA A 164 -23.35 56.60 -32.88
C ALA A 164 -23.80 57.62 -33.95
N GLY A 165 -24.89 58.38 -33.72
CA GLY A 165 -25.43 59.42 -34.63
C GLY A 165 -26.50 58.97 -35.64
N GLY A 166 -27.43 59.88 -35.96
CA GLY A 166 -28.62 59.70 -36.83
C GLY A 166 -28.98 60.94 -37.70
N GLN A 167 -30.28 61.14 -37.97
CA GLN A 167 -30.89 62.37 -38.56
C GLN A 167 -31.48 63.37 -37.52
N GLY A 168 -31.17 64.67 -37.67
CA GLY A 168 -31.55 65.72 -36.70
C GLY A 168 -33.03 66.07 -36.73
N SER A 169 -33.53 66.54 -35.58
CA SER A 169 -34.95 66.80 -35.34
C SER A 169 -35.43 68.12 -35.91
N THR A 170 -34.53 69.09 -36.12
CA THR A 170 -34.84 70.44 -36.59
C THR A 170 -34.32 70.64 -38.01
N PRO A 171 -35.19 70.68 -39.05
CA PRO A 171 -34.74 70.82 -40.44
C PRO A 171 -34.02 72.15 -40.77
N GLY A 172 -33.15 72.08 -41.77
CA GLY A 172 -32.49 73.24 -42.38
C GLY A 172 -31.21 73.71 -41.67
N LEU A 173 -30.62 74.78 -42.20
CA LEU A 173 -29.42 75.45 -41.67
C LEU A 173 -29.80 76.81 -41.07
N LYS A 174 -29.13 77.19 -39.98
CA LYS A 174 -29.16 78.56 -39.46
C LYS A 174 -28.24 79.42 -40.33
N VAL A 175 -28.73 80.57 -40.78
CA VAL A 175 -27.97 81.50 -41.62
C VAL A 175 -27.91 82.87 -40.94
N ASP A 176 -26.70 83.31 -40.62
CA ASP A 176 -26.48 84.71 -40.23
C ASP A 176 -26.19 85.52 -41.49
N VAL A 177 -26.92 86.62 -41.66
CA VAL A 177 -26.80 87.53 -42.80
C VAL A 177 -26.11 88.81 -42.32
N TYR A 178 -25.05 89.24 -42.99
CA TYR A 178 -24.30 90.46 -42.66
C TYR A 178 -24.22 91.40 -43.86
N THR A 179 -24.12 92.69 -43.56
CA THR A 179 -24.02 93.80 -44.51
C THR A 179 -22.83 94.69 -44.17
N GLY A 180 -22.43 95.54 -45.12
CA GLY A 180 -21.34 96.50 -44.90
C GLY A 180 -19.95 95.95 -45.20
N ILE A 181 -19.85 94.98 -46.13
CA ILE A 181 -18.57 94.70 -46.78
C ILE A 181 -18.06 96.00 -47.44
N SER A 182 -16.81 96.37 -47.17
CA SER A 182 -16.22 97.59 -47.74
C SER A 182 -15.93 97.38 -49.23
N LYS A 183 -16.34 98.34 -50.08
CA LYS A 183 -16.09 98.37 -51.54
C LYS A 183 -14.63 98.30 -52.02
N ASN A 184 -13.67 98.22 -51.09
CA ASN A 184 -12.24 98.04 -51.38
C ASN A 184 -11.66 96.74 -50.75
N GLY A 185 -12.42 96.01 -49.93
CA GLY A 185 -12.01 94.78 -49.24
C GLY A 185 -12.40 93.48 -49.95
N ASN A 186 -12.09 93.34 -51.24
CA ASN A 186 -12.32 92.11 -52.02
C ASN A 186 -11.05 91.23 -52.07
N PRO A 187 -11.11 89.92 -51.79
CA PRO A 187 -12.24 89.20 -51.22
C PRO A 187 -12.43 89.53 -49.72
N PRO A 188 -13.67 89.60 -49.23
CA PRO A 188 -13.96 89.88 -47.83
C PRO A 188 -13.44 88.78 -46.90
N SER A 189 -12.96 89.14 -45.71
CA SER A 189 -12.63 88.15 -44.68
C SER A 189 -13.90 87.47 -44.18
N ARG A 190 -13.96 86.13 -44.13
CA ARG A 190 -15.04 85.38 -43.45
C ARG A 190 -15.01 85.70 -41.95
N SER A 191 -16.03 86.40 -41.45
CA SER A 191 -16.09 86.82 -40.04
C SER A 191 -17.51 87.19 -39.61
N ASP A 192 -17.90 86.69 -38.43
CA ASP A 192 -19.15 87.03 -37.74
C ASP A 192 -19.11 88.39 -37.01
N THR A 193 -17.95 89.07 -36.98
CA THR A 193 -17.71 90.24 -36.10
C THR A 193 -17.20 91.48 -36.82
N VAL A 194 -16.72 91.36 -38.06
CA VAL A 194 -16.21 92.49 -38.87
C VAL A 194 -17.33 93.27 -39.55
N TYR A 195 -18.47 92.63 -39.82
CA TYR A 195 -19.59 93.21 -40.56
C TYR A 195 -20.83 93.38 -39.68
N THR A 196 -21.74 94.25 -40.11
CA THR A 196 -22.99 94.49 -39.38
C THR A 196 -23.96 93.33 -39.63
N LYS A 197 -24.32 92.59 -38.58
CA LYS A 197 -25.33 91.53 -38.70
C LYS A 197 -26.71 92.14 -38.99
N CYS A 198 -27.26 91.83 -40.16
CA CYS A 198 -28.62 92.20 -40.55
C CYS A 198 -29.65 91.35 -39.80
N LYS A 199 -29.55 90.01 -39.89
CA LYS A 199 -30.47 89.08 -39.21
C LYS A 199 -29.90 87.67 -39.08
N THR A 200 -30.60 86.85 -38.31
CA THR A 200 -30.52 85.38 -38.37
C THR A 200 -31.77 84.87 -39.10
N THR A 201 -31.64 83.87 -39.97
CA THR A 201 -32.76 83.16 -40.59
C THR A 201 -32.50 81.65 -40.62
N THR A 202 -33.48 80.87 -41.05
CA THR A 202 -33.30 79.46 -41.43
C THR A 202 -33.48 79.31 -42.93
N VAL A 203 -32.70 78.43 -43.56
CA VAL A 203 -32.92 77.95 -44.93
C VAL A 203 -33.06 76.44 -44.94
N THR A 204 -33.90 75.88 -45.80
CA THR A 204 -34.09 74.42 -45.91
C THR A 204 -32.91 73.76 -46.64
N ASN A 205 -32.33 74.42 -47.63
CA ASN A 205 -31.09 74.05 -48.31
C ASN A 205 -30.33 75.30 -48.80
N ILE A 206 -29.12 75.09 -49.34
CA ILE A 206 -28.35 76.15 -50.01
C ILE A 206 -28.68 76.11 -51.50
N GLN A 207 -29.75 76.80 -51.88
CA GLN A 207 -30.22 76.91 -53.26
C GLN A 207 -30.94 78.25 -53.47
N ALA A 208 -30.23 79.23 -54.02
CA ALA A 208 -30.77 80.54 -54.34
C ALA A 208 -30.12 81.13 -55.60
N ASN A 209 -30.92 81.89 -56.34
CA ASN A 209 -30.48 82.79 -57.39
C ASN A 209 -31.30 84.07 -57.23
N TRP A 210 -30.66 85.14 -56.80
CA TRP A 210 -31.30 86.43 -56.56
C TRP A 210 -31.20 87.34 -57.79
N GLY A 211 -30.31 87.04 -58.75
CA GLY A 211 -29.92 87.98 -59.79
C GLY A 211 -29.45 89.29 -59.15
N ASN A 212 -29.78 90.43 -59.76
CA ASN A 212 -29.46 91.75 -59.20
C ASN A 212 -30.48 92.17 -58.09
N GLY A 213 -31.03 91.19 -57.38
CA GLY A 213 -32.13 91.34 -56.42
C GLY A 213 -31.68 91.40 -54.97
N ASP A 214 -32.63 91.59 -54.08
CA ASP A 214 -32.38 91.65 -52.63
C ASP A 214 -32.10 90.24 -52.04
N ILE A 215 -30.98 90.14 -51.32
CA ILE A 215 -30.53 88.91 -50.65
C ILE A 215 -31.16 88.88 -49.25
N LEU A 216 -32.27 88.15 -49.15
CA LEU A 216 -32.94 87.83 -47.88
C LEU A 216 -33.38 89.06 -47.07
N GLY A 217 -33.76 90.18 -47.70
CA GLY A 217 -34.24 91.39 -47.03
C GLY A 217 -33.13 92.27 -46.43
N CYS A 218 -31.88 92.11 -46.90
CA CYS A 218 -30.70 92.76 -46.33
C CYS A 218 -29.90 93.61 -47.35
N GLY A 219 -30.34 93.70 -48.61
CA GLY A 219 -29.64 94.40 -49.70
C GLY A 219 -29.19 93.46 -50.83
N GLY A 220 -28.83 94.04 -51.97
CA GLY A 220 -28.39 93.29 -53.17
C GLY A 220 -26.88 93.21 -53.37
N ASP A 221 -26.10 94.16 -52.83
CA ASP A 221 -24.63 94.21 -52.93
C ASP A 221 -23.99 94.15 -51.54
N TYR A 222 -22.71 93.76 -51.45
CA TYR A 222 -21.90 93.79 -50.21
C TYR A 222 -22.47 92.95 -49.04
N ILE A 223 -23.00 91.77 -49.36
CA ILE A 223 -23.67 90.83 -48.42
C ILE A 223 -22.76 89.64 -48.10
N MET A 224 -22.79 89.17 -46.84
CA MET A 224 -22.19 87.92 -46.38
C MET A 224 -23.27 87.00 -45.80
N LEU A 225 -23.21 85.70 -46.11
CA LEU A 225 -24.04 84.67 -45.48
C LEU A 225 -23.14 83.65 -44.78
N HIS A 226 -23.42 83.37 -43.50
CA HIS A 226 -22.80 82.28 -42.74
C HIS A 226 -23.83 81.19 -42.43
N TYR A 227 -23.71 80.05 -43.10
CA TYR A 227 -24.55 78.88 -42.90
C TYR A 227 -23.92 77.94 -41.85
N ARG A 228 -24.68 77.60 -40.82
CA ARG A 228 -24.30 76.66 -39.76
C ARG A 228 -25.38 75.62 -39.51
N GLY A 229 -24.97 74.39 -39.27
CA GLY A 229 -25.83 73.29 -38.87
C GLY A 229 -25.10 71.97 -39.02
N TYR A 230 -25.83 70.94 -39.46
CA TYR A 230 -25.32 69.61 -39.71
C TYR A 230 -25.72 69.14 -41.11
N ILE A 231 -24.85 68.35 -41.73
CA ILE A 231 -25.05 67.67 -42.99
C ILE A 231 -25.02 66.14 -42.78
N THR A 232 -26.01 65.44 -43.33
CA THR A 232 -26.18 63.99 -43.20
C THR A 232 -26.30 63.34 -44.59
N TYR A 233 -25.66 62.20 -44.77
CA TYR A 233 -25.84 61.36 -45.95
C TYR A 233 -26.21 59.94 -45.53
N SER A 234 -27.14 59.30 -46.25
CA SER A 234 -27.75 58.02 -45.82
C SER A 234 -26.81 56.81 -45.93
N SER A 235 -25.81 56.85 -46.81
CA SER A 235 -24.90 55.73 -47.07
C SER A 235 -23.45 56.03 -46.66
N THR A 236 -22.71 55.00 -46.24
CA THR A 236 -21.26 55.12 -46.01
C THR A 236 -20.53 55.18 -47.36
N THR A 237 -20.20 56.37 -47.83
CA THR A 237 -19.52 56.57 -49.13
C THR A 237 -18.84 57.92 -49.24
N ARG A 238 -17.99 58.09 -50.26
CA ARG A 238 -17.45 59.40 -50.66
C ARG A 238 -18.48 60.16 -51.51
N VAL A 239 -18.72 61.41 -51.14
CA VAL A 239 -19.58 62.36 -51.86
C VAL A 239 -18.73 63.56 -52.26
N TYR A 240 -18.86 63.99 -53.51
CA TYR A 240 -18.22 65.19 -54.05
C TYR A 240 -19.17 66.38 -53.94
N PHE A 241 -18.63 67.58 -53.76
CA PHE A 241 -19.39 68.82 -53.60
C PHE A 241 -18.81 69.94 -54.45
N GLN A 242 -19.66 70.78 -55.01
CA GLN A 242 -19.29 72.05 -55.65
C GLN A 242 -20.38 73.08 -55.34
N ALA A 243 -20.04 74.36 -55.29
CA ALA A 243 -21.02 75.42 -55.07
C ALA A 243 -20.97 76.40 -56.23
N GLN A 244 -22.10 76.61 -56.90
CA GLN A 244 -22.26 77.76 -57.78
C GLN A 244 -22.44 78.99 -56.90
N ALA A 245 -21.55 79.95 -57.09
CA ALA A 245 -21.65 81.24 -56.44
C ALA A 245 -21.35 82.39 -57.42
N ASP A 246 -22.06 83.48 -57.21
CA ASP A 246 -21.80 84.84 -57.68
C ASP A 246 -21.91 85.63 -56.36
N ASP A 247 -20.83 86.02 -55.68
CA ASP A 247 -19.42 85.82 -56.00
C ASP A 247 -18.81 84.51 -55.43
N GLY A 248 -18.49 84.52 -54.12
CA GLY A 248 -17.54 83.57 -53.53
C GLY A 248 -18.18 82.61 -52.53
N PHE A 249 -17.66 81.39 -52.44
CA PHE A 249 -18.17 80.34 -51.55
C PHE A 249 -17.05 79.56 -50.84
N TYR A 250 -17.26 79.23 -49.57
CA TYR A 250 -16.37 78.38 -48.78
C TYR A 250 -17.23 77.40 -47.98
N MET A 251 -16.77 76.15 -47.82
CA MET A 251 -17.47 75.17 -46.98
C MET A 251 -16.48 74.22 -46.33
N SER A 252 -16.72 73.94 -45.05
CA SER A 252 -16.09 72.85 -44.32
C SER A 252 -17.15 71.89 -43.76
N ILE A 253 -16.78 70.62 -43.67
CA ILE A 253 -17.57 69.57 -43.01
C ILE A 253 -16.70 68.99 -41.89
N ASN A 254 -17.21 69.02 -40.66
CA ASN A 254 -16.52 68.63 -39.44
C ASN A 254 -15.14 69.30 -39.29
N GLY A 255 -15.07 70.60 -39.61
CA GLY A 255 -13.84 71.41 -39.59
C GLY A 255 -12.87 71.16 -40.77
N THR A 256 -13.11 70.14 -41.59
CA THR A 256 -12.28 69.86 -42.79
C THR A 256 -12.77 70.69 -43.96
N GLN A 257 -11.89 71.50 -44.57
CA GLN A 257 -12.22 72.27 -45.78
C GLN A 257 -12.65 71.33 -46.91
N VAL A 258 -13.83 71.56 -47.47
CA VAL A 258 -14.38 70.83 -48.63
C VAL A 258 -14.37 71.72 -49.86
N ILE A 259 -14.98 72.92 -49.80
CA ILE A 259 -14.98 73.90 -50.90
C ILE A 259 -14.22 75.14 -50.45
N ASN A 260 -13.38 75.69 -51.33
CA ASN A 260 -12.75 76.99 -51.13
C ASN A 260 -12.64 77.70 -52.49
N ASP A 261 -13.72 78.39 -52.83
CA ASP A 261 -13.92 79.16 -54.06
C ASP A 261 -14.16 80.63 -53.70
N TRP A 262 -13.23 81.19 -52.91
CA TRP A 262 -13.39 82.47 -52.23
C TRP A 262 -12.81 83.63 -53.06
N SER A 263 -13.43 83.88 -54.22
CA SER A 263 -12.99 84.89 -55.18
C SER A 263 -14.16 85.57 -55.89
N LEU A 264 -13.92 86.78 -56.40
CA LEU A 264 -14.87 87.56 -57.19
C LEU A 264 -15.07 86.92 -58.57
N LYS A 265 -16.31 86.59 -58.94
CA LYS A 265 -16.66 85.91 -60.20
C LYS A 265 -18.17 85.87 -60.42
N GLY A 266 -18.56 85.87 -61.69
CA GLY A 266 -19.92 85.52 -62.11
C GLY A 266 -20.36 84.11 -61.70
N CYS A 267 -21.68 83.87 -61.67
CA CYS A 267 -22.33 82.67 -61.17
C CYS A 267 -21.75 81.38 -61.77
N GLY A 268 -20.94 80.68 -60.97
CA GLY A 268 -20.19 79.52 -61.40
C GLY A 268 -19.53 78.79 -60.23
N ALA A 269 -19.04 77.58 -60.51
CA ALA A 269 -18.35 76.72 -59.54
C ALA A 269 -16.95 76.39 -60.06
N ASN A 270 -15.91 76.91 -59.40
CA ASN A 270 -14.51 76.76 -59.80
C ASN A 270 -13.72 75.78 -58.91
N SER A 271 -14.31 75.27 -57.82
CA SER A 271 -13.70 74.20 -57.02
C SER A 271 -14.66 73.05 -56.72
N ILE A 272 -14.10 71.83 -56.71
CA ILE A 272 -14.77 70.59 -56.34
C ILE A 272 -14.06 70.02 -55.11
N GLY A 273 -14.83 69.78 -54.05
CA GLY A 273 -14.41 69.09 -52.83
C GLY A 273 -14.93 67.67 -52.74
N SER A 274 -14.52 66.94 -51.70
CA SER A 274 -15.19 65.69 -51.30
C SER A 274 -15.14 65.45 -49.80
N PHE A 275 -16.09 64.67 -49.29
CA PHE A 275 -16.15 64.21 -47.91
C PHE A 275 -16.56 62.73 -47.87
N VAL A 276 -16.09 61.98 -46.88
CA VAL A 276 -16.45 60.56 -46.69
C VAL A 276 -17.45 60.47 -45.53
N PHE A 277 -18.68 60.13 -45.84
CA PHE A 277 -19.74 59.95 -44.84
C PHE A 277 -19.71 58.55 -44.23
N THR A 278 -20.19 58.46 -43.00
CA THR A 278 -20.74 57.22 -42.43
C THR A 278 -22.25 57.32 -42.58
N GLY A 279 -22.89 56.29 -43.12
CA GLY A 279 -24.32 56.32 -43.43
C GLY A 279 -25.17 56.63 -42.21
N GLY A 280 -26.04 57.62 -42.32
CA GLY A 280 -26.92 58.06 -41.24
C GLY A 280 -26.24 58.92 -40.17
N LYS A 281 -24.93 59.18 -40.24
CA LYS A 281 -24.25 60.07 -39.27
C LYS A 281 -24.24 61.52 -39.75
N SER A 282 -24.69 62.41 -38.88
CA SER A 282 -24.60 63.86 -39.05
C SER A 282 -23.19 64.39 -38.76
N TYR A 283 -22.74 65.36 -39.57
CA TYR A 283 -21.47 66.06 -39.43
C TYR A 283 -21.71 67.57 -39.42
N ALA A 284 -21.00 68.34 -38.60
CA ALA A 284 -21.19 69.80 -38.58
C ALA A 284 -20.82 70.40 -39.95
N ILE A 285 -21.67 71.28 -40.49
CA ILE A 285 -21.40 72.06 -41.70
C ILE A 285 -21.25 73.54 -41.32
N ASP A 286 -20.17 74.13 -41.80
CA ASP A 286 -19.85 75.55 -41.69
C ASP A 286 -19.50 76.04 -43.10
N ALA A 287 -20.41 76.83 -43.69
CA ALA A 287 -20.28 77.35 -45.03
C ALA A 287 -20.50 78.87 -45.07
N TRP A 288 -19.78 79.54 -45.96
CA TRP A 288 -19.81 80.97 -46.15
C TRP A 288 -20.08 81.28 -47.61
N PHE A 289 -20.81 82.37 -47.85
CA PHE A 289 -21.03 82.96 -49.16
C PHE A 289 -20.85 84.48 -49.06
N TYR A 290 -20.34 85.12 -50.11
CA TYR A 290 -20.39 86.57 -50.23
C TYR A 290 -20.84 87.03 -51.62
N GLU A 291 -21.57 88.13 -51.62
CA GLU A 291 -21.91 88.95 -52.78
C GLU A 291 -21.12 90.26 -52.70
N TRP A 292 -20.41 90.62 -53.77
CA TRP A 292 -19.71 91.89 -53.86
C TRP A 292 -20.59 92.98 -54.48
N GLY A 293 -21.19 92.67 -55.63
CA GLY A 293 -22.18 93.50 -56.29
C GLY A 293 -22.31 93.18 -57.78
N GLY A 294 -23.54 93.15 -58.26
CA GLY A 294 -23.86 92.70 -59.61
C GLY A 294 -25.08 91.79 -59.63
N GLY A 295 -24.88 90.52 -59.96
CA GLY A 295 -25.91 89.48 -59.85
C GLY A 295 -25.46 88.44 -58.82
N ALA A 296 -26.38 87.94 -58.00
CA ALA A 296 -26.04 87.06 -56.88
C ALA A 296 -26.64 85.65 -57.05
N CYS A 297 -25.83 84.62 -56.81
CA CYS A 297 -26.28 83.23 -56.79
C CYS A 297 -25.55 82.41 -55.72
N SER A 298 -26.22 81.42 -55.12
CA SER A 298 -25.62 80.52 -54.13
C SER A 298 -26.37 79.19 -54.13
N THR A 299 -25.82 78.18 -54.82
CA THR A 299 -26.40 76.83 -54.88
C THR A 299 -25.34 75.75 -54.66
N LEU A 300 -25.51 74.95 -53.60
CA LEU A 300 -24.65 73.82 -53.29
C LEU A 300 -25.12 72.57 -54.04
N TYR A 301 -24.22 71.98 -54.82
CA TYR A 301 -24.40 70.73 -55.52
C TYR A 301 -23.61 69.61 -54.83
N TYR A 302 -24.12 68.39 -54.94
CA TYR A 302 -23.44 67.17 -54.54
C TYR A 302 -23.46 66.15 -55.70
N GLN A 303 -22.48 65.25 -55.69
CA GLN A 303 -22.42 64.09 -56.57
C GLN A 303 -21.96 62.88 -55.74
N PRO A 304 -22.78 61.84 -55.56
CA PRO A 304 -22.31 60.61 -54.95
C PRO A 304 -21.35 59.89 -55.91
N THR A 305 -20.44 59.07 -55.39
CA THR A 305 -19.50 58.30 -56.23
C THR A 305 -20.27 57.46 -57.27
N GLY A 306 -20.04 57.74 -58.57
CA GLY A 306 -20.73 57.09 -59.70
C GLY A 306 -22.09 57.71 -60.10
N GLY A 307 -22.58 58.73 -59.39
CA GLY A 307 -23.83 59.44 -59.71
C GLY A 307 -23.64 60.67 -60.61
N GLN A 308 -24.73 61.39 -60.84
CA GLN A 308 -24.74 62.69 -61.51
C GLN A 308 -24.74 63.84 -60.49
N TRP A 309 -24.30 65.03 -60.90
CA TRP A 309 -24.44 66.24 -60.09
C TRP A 309 -25.92 66.56 -59.84
N SER A 310 -26.27 66.90 -58.61
CA SER A 310 -27.62 67.29 -58.19
C SER A 310 -27.53 68.34 -57.09
N ILE A 311 -28.57 69.15 -56.92
CA ILE A 311 -28.63 70.13 -55.82
C ILE A 311 -28.69 69.37 -54.49
N ALA A 312 -27.94 69.82 -53.48
CA ALA A 312 -28.00 69.24 -52.15
C ALA A 312 -29.43 69.40 -51.57
N PRO A 313 -30.18 68.30 -51.35
CA PRO A 313 -31.58 68.37 -50.96
C PRO A 313 -31.72 68.82 -49.52
N ALA A 314 -32.88 69.41 -49.18
CA ALA A 314 -33.17 69.85 -47.81
C ALA A 314 -33.07 68.73 -46.76
N SER A 315 -33.27 67.47 -47.16
CA SER A 315 -33.12 66.28 -46.30
C SER A 315 -31.68 66.03 -45.82
N PHE A 316 -30.67 66.70 -46.40
CA PHE A 316 -29.31 66.64 -45.88
C PHE A 316 -29.11 67.48 -44.63
N PHE A 317 -29.92 68.52 -44.40
CA PHE A 317 -29.58 69.61 -43.47
C PHE A 317 -30.45 69.65 -42.22
N THR A 318 -29.80 69.75 -41.06
CA THR A 318 -30.46 69.93 -39.75
C THR A 318 -29.73 70.95 -38.88
N GLN A 319 -30.42 71.57 -37.93
CA GLN A 319 -29.84 72.57 -37.02
C GLN A 319 -29.17 71.93 -35.81
N ASP A 320 -29.53 70.68 -35.52
CA ASP A 320 -29.07 69.86 -34.40
C ASP A 320 -28.28 68.62 -34.88
N ALA A 321 -27.28 68.26 -34.07
CA ALA A 321 -26.62 66.95 -34.12
C ALA A 321 -27.58 65.87 -33.63
N VAL A 322 -27.16 64.61 -33.71
CA VAL A 322 -28.11 63.50 -33.58
C VAL A 322 -27.61 62.40 -32.69
N VAL A 323 -28.57 61.76 -32.03
CA VAL A 323 -28.41 60.59 -31.20
C VAL A 323 -28.97 59.37 -31.93
N THR A 324 -28.15 58.34 -32.13
CA THR A 324 -28.64 56.95 -32.28
C THR A 324 -27.92 56.11 -31.25
N MET A 325 -28.65 55.22 -30.59
CA MET A 325 -28.09 54.36 -29.55
C MET A 325 -27.84 52.97 -30.14
N VAL A 326 -26.58 52.52 -30.10
CA VAL A 326 -26.15 51.18 -30.57
C VAL A 326 -25.49 50.41 -29.43
N LYS A 327 -25.46 49.07 -29.52
CA LYS A 327 -24.70 48.26 -28.57
C LYS A 327 -23.20 48.56 -28.68
N ASP A 328 -22.52 48.63 -27.54
CA ASP A 328 -21.09 48.93 -27.49
C ASP A 328 -20.24 47.74 -27.98
N PRO A 329 -19.45 47.88 -29.06
CA PRO A 329 -18.53 46.84 -29.51
C PRO A 329 -17.46 46.48 -28.46
N ALA A 330 -17.08 47.41 -27.58
CA ALA A 330 -16.11 47.13 -26.52
C ALA A 330 -16.68 46.17 -25.47
N LEU A 331 -17.95 46.32 -25.11
CA LEU A 331 -18.65 45.38 -24.21
C LEU A 331 -18.80 44.00 -24.85
N LYS A 332 -18.98 43.91 -26.18
CA LYS A 332 -18.97 42.61 -26.89
C LYS A 332 -17.63 41.88 -26.74
N VAL A 333 -16.50 42.59 -26.83
CA VAL A 333 -15.17 42.00 -26.62
C VAL A 333 -15.00 41.50 -25.19
N ILE A 334 -15.49 42.26 -24.19
CA ILE A 334 -15.45 41.83 -22.78
C ILE A 334 -16.33 40.58 -22.56
N LEU A 335 -17.53 40.55 -23.14
CA LEU A 335 -18.40 39.37 -23.12
C LEU A 335 -17.70 38.15 -23.71
N ASP A 336 -17.09 38.27 -24.89
CA ASP A 336 -16.38 37.15 -25.54
C ASP A 336 -15.21 36.64 -24.69
N GLN A 337 -14.47 37.53 -24.03
CA GLN A 337 -13.41 37.17 -23.08
C GLN A 337 -13.95 36.42 -21.85
N LYS A 338 -15.09 36.86 -21.29
CA LYS A 338 -15.71 36.19 -20.13
C LYS A 338 -16.33 34.84 -20.50
N THR A 339 -16.94 34.73 -21.66
CA THR A 339 -17.44 33.45 -22.21
C THR A 339 -16.29 32.45 -22.40
N ALA A 340 -15.15 32.89 -22.98
CA ALA A 340 -13.97 32.04 -23.12
C ALA A 340 -13.37 31.61 -21.77
N ALA A 341 -13.37 32.50 -20.77
CA ALA A 341 -12.95 32.17 -19.41
C ALA A 341 -13.88 31.14 -18.73
N TYR A 342 -15.20 31.29 -18.88
CA TYR A 342 -16.19 30.32 -18.37
C TYR A 342 -16.01 28.94 -19.01
N VAL A 343 -15.92 28.85 -20.35
CA VAL A 343 -15.66 27.59 -21.06
C VAL A 343 -14.34 26.93 -20.58
N SER A 344 -13.30 27.74 -20.33
CA SER A 344 -12.02 27.23 -19.81
C SER A 344 -12.12 26.72 -18.37
N ALA A 345 -12.97 27.33 -17.53
CA ALA A 345 -13.22 26.92 -16.16
C ALA A 345 -14.04 25.62 -16.08
N VAL A 346 -15.10 25.50 -16.89
CA VAL A 346 -15.87 24.24 -17.02
C VAL A 346 -14.97 23.09 -17.49
N ALA A 347 -14.13 23.32 -18.50
CA ALA A 347 -13.16 22.32 -18.95
C ALA A 347 -12.08 22.00 -17.89
N ALA A 348 -11.87 22.84 -16.87
CA ALA A 348 -11.04 22.51 -15.72
C ALA A 348 -11.81 21.69 -14.67
N GLU A 349 -13.08 22.02 -14.41
CA GLU A 349 -13.98 21.24 -13.56
C GLU A 349 -14.17 19.81 -14.07
N GLU A 350 -14.47 19.61 -15.36
CA GLU A 350 -14.62 18.29 -15.99
C GLU A 350 -13.36 17.42 -15.85
N ARG A 351 -12.17 18.03 -15.99
CA ARG A 351 -10.88 17.34 -15.78
C ARG A 351 -10.64 16.99 -14.31
N ALA A 352 -10.99 17.87 -13.38
CA ALA A 352 -10.86 17.61 -11.95
C ALA A 352 -11.85 16.53 -11.48
N LEU A 353 -13.08 16.52 -12.00
CA LEU A 353 -14.07 15.46 -11.77
C LEU A 353 -13.58 14.11 -12.32
N THR A 354 -13.00 14.11 -13.52
CA THR A 354 -12.41 12.90 -14.12
C THR A 354 -11.27 12.34 -13.25
N ALA A 355 -10.39 13.22 -12.75
CA ALA A 355 -9.31 12.85 -11.84
C ALA A 355 -9.82 12.30 -10.50
N TYR A 356 -10.86 12.92 -9.93
CA TYR A 356 -11.53 12.40 -8.72
C TYR A 356 -12.12 11.01 -8.93
N ASN A 357 -12.88 10.80 -10.01
CA ASN A 357 -13.45 9.50 -10.32
C ASN A 357 -12.36 8.43 -10.50
N THR A 358 -11.27 8.75 -11.21
CA THR A 358 -10.13 7.83 -11.40
C THR A 358 -9.44 7.49 -10.08
N ALA A 359 -9.31 8.45 -9.15
CA ALA A 359 -8.74 8.19 -7.83
C ALA A 359 -9.68 7.35 -6.95
N SER A 360 -10.99 7.56 -7.05
CA SER A 360 -12.01 6.72 -6.39
C SER A 360 -11.99 5.28 -6.90
N ASP A 361 -11.91 5.09 -8.22
CA ASP A 361 -11.82 3.76 -8.85
C ASP A 361 -10.54 3.01 -8.42
N ASP A 362 -9.42 3.73 -8.26
CA ASP A 362 -8.18 3.13 -7.76
C ASP A 362 -8.29 2.75 -6.27
N TYR A 363 -8.88 3.62 -5.43
CA TYR A 363 -9.16 3.32 -4.03
C TYR A 363 -10.03 2.05 -3.88
N ASP A 364 -11.13 1.95 -4.61
CA ASP A 364 -12.01 0.77 -4.59
C ASP A 364 -11.24 -0.49 -5.03
N SER A 365 -10.38 -0.36 -6.05
CA SER A 365 -9.52 -1.45 -6.52
C SER A 365 -8.48 -1.89 -5.47
N LYS A 366 -7.86 -0.95 -4.74
CA LYS A 366 -6.97 -1.27 -3.61
C LYS A 366 -7.76 -1.94 -2.48
N TRP A 367 -8.96 -1.45 -2.17
CA TRP A 367 -9.81 -1.98 -1.10
C TRP A 367 -10.24 -3.42 -1.37
N ILE A 368 -10.63 -3.74 -2.62
CA ILE A 368 -10.90 -5.13 -3.04
C ILE A 368 -9.66 -6.02 -2.84
N THR A 369 -8.48 -5.54 -3.25
CA THR A 369 -7.21 -6.27 -3.10
C THR A 369 -6.87 -6.55 -1.63
N TYR A 370 -7.04 -5.54 -0.75
CA TYR A 370 -6.87 -5.68 0.69
C TYR A 370 -7.78 -6.77 1.27
N ASN A 371 -9.08 -6.77 0.92
CA ASN A 371 -10.01 -7.78 1.43
C ASN A 371 -9.66 -9.20 0.97
N MET A 372 -9.26 -9.37 -0.29
CA MET A 372 -8.79 -10.67 -0.81
C MET A 372 -7.58 -11.19 -0.03
N LEU A 373 -6.58 -10.34 0.21
CA LEU A 373 -5.38 -10.70 0.97
C LEU A 373 -5.69 -10.97 2.46
N ASN A 374 -6.61 -10.21 3.05
CA ASN A 374 -7.03 -10.41 4.44
C ASN A 374 -7.79 -11.74 4.62
N GLN A 375 -8.60 -12.13 3.63
CA GLN A 375 -9.25 -13.45 3.60
C GLN A 375 -8.24 -14.59 3.39
N ASP A 376 -7.23 -14.41 2.52
CA ASP A 376 -6.15 -15.39 2.35
C ASP A 376 -5.33 -15.56 3.64
N LEU A 377 -4.98 -14.47 4.32
CA LEU A 377 -4.32 -14.51 5.63
C LEU A 377 -5.17 -15.26 6.67
N ALA A 378 -6.48 -15.05 6.71
CA ALA A 378 -7.39 -15.78 7.59
C ALA A 378 -7.40 -17.28 7.28
N ASN A 379 -7.45 -17.65 5.99
CA ASN A 379 -7.39 -19.04 5.53
C ASN A 379 -6.06 -19.70 5.93
N LYS A 380 -4.92 -19.04 5.67
CA LYS A 380 -3.58 -19.53 6.02
C LYS A 380 -3.40 -19.68 7.53
N ARG A 381 -3.92 -18.77 8.34
CA ARG A 381 -3.95 -18.91 9.81
C ARG A 381 -4.78 -20.11 10.27
N SER A 382 -5.92 -20.38 9.62
CA SER A 382 -6.72 -21.57 9.91
C SER A 382 -6.00 -22.88 9.55
N ILE A 383 -5.21 -22.89 8.48
CA ILE A 383 -4.37 -24.05 8.09
C ILE A 383 -3.23 -24.23 9.08
N LEU A 384 -2.56 -23.15 9.50
CA LEU A 384 -1.50 -23.21 10.51
C LEU A 384 -1.97 -23.87 11.80
N ILE A 385 -3.15 -23.50 12.32
CA ILE A 385 -3.76 -24.09 13.51
C ILE A 385 -4.01 -25.61 13.33
N GLN A 386 -4.35 -26.07 12.12
CA GLN A 386 -4.47 -27.52 11.87
C GLN A 386 -3.11 -28.22 11.98
N TYR A 387 -2.03 -27.60 11.48
CA TYR A 387 -0.68 -28.13 11.65
C TYR A 387 -0.19 -28.08 13.11
N GLU A 388 -0.61 -27.11 13.94
CA GLU A 388 -0.31 -27.09 15.38
C GLU A 388 -0.90 -28.31 16.10
N ASN A 389 -2.14 -28.69 15.77
CA ASN A 389 -2.77 -29.90 16.32
C ASN A 389 -2.08 -31.20 15.85
N VAL A 390 -1.64 -31.24 14.59
CA VAL A 390 -0.85 -32.36 14.05
C VAL A 390 0.52 -32.47 14.74
N MET A 391 1.17 -31.33 15.02
CA MET A 391 2.42 -31.26 15.76
C MET A 391 2.27 -31.77 17.19
N SER A 392 1.25 -31.29 17.94
CA SER A 392 0.95 -31.75 19.30
C SER A 392 0.74 -33.27 19.34
N THR A 393 0.00 -33.82 18.37
CA THR A 393 -0.25 -35.28 18.29
C THR A 393 1.04 -36.07 18.02
N ALA A 394 1.96 -35.53 17.23
CA ALA A 394 3.25 -36.15 16.97
C ALA A 394 4.19 -36.06 18.18
N GLU A 395 4.15 -34.96 18.93
CA GLU A 395 4.89 -34.76 20.19
C GLU A 395 4.43 -35.75 21.27
N ASP A 396 3.11 -35.89 21.47
CA ASP A 396 2.52 -36.89 22.39
C ASP A 396 2.94 -38.33 22.01
N THR A 397 3.00 -38.62 20.71
CA THR A 397 3.41 -39.93 20.18
C THR A 397 4.90 -40.19 20.45
N TRP A 398 5.76 -39.22 20.15
CA TRP A 398 7.21 -39.31 20.39
C TRP A 398 7.52 -39.46 21.89
N GLN A 399 6.85 -38.68 22.76
CA GLN A 399 6.99 -38.81 24.21
C GLN A 399 6.56 -40.20 24.70
N SER A 400 5.45 -40.73 24.19
CA SER A 400 4.97 -42.08 24.52
C SER A 400 5.97 -43.17 24.11
N CYS A 401 6.60 -43.05 22.94
CA CYS A 401 7.66 -43.95 22.49
C CYS A 401 8.95 -43.81 23.32
N SER A 402 9.30 -42.59 23.72
CA SER A 402 10.45 -42.31 24.60
C SER A 402 10.29 -42.99 25.96
N ASP A 403 9.12 -42.84 26.58
CA ASP A 403 8.79 -43.47 27.86
C ASP A 403 8.80 -45.00 27.74
N ALA A 404 8.25 -45.56 26.65
CA ALA A 404 8.27 -46.99 26.38
C ALA A 404 9.70 -47.54 26.22
N SER A 405 10.59 -46.82 25.51
CA SER A 405 12.01 -47.20 25.37
C SER A 405 12.73 -47.17 26.72
N ALA A 406 12.50 -46.13 27.53
CA ALA A 406 13.07 -46.04 28.88
C ALA A 406 12.62 -47.20 29.80
N VAL A 407 11.33 -47.59 29.74
CA VAL A 407 10.78 -48.73 30.50
C VAL A 407 11.37 -50.06 30.01
N ALA A 408 11.47 -50.28 28.70
CA ALA A 408 12.07 -51.49 28.13
C ALA A 408 13.54 -51.63 28.56
N LEU A 409 14.31 -50.53 28.51
CA LEU A 409 15.72 -50.51 28.90
C LEU A 409 15.91 -50.77 30.41
N ALA A 410 15.02 -50.22 31.25
CA ALA A 410 15.02 -50.48 32.68
C ALA A 410 14.74 -51.97 32.99
N ASN A 411 13.70 -52.55 32.39
CA ASN A 411 13.37 -53.97 32.54
C ASN A 411 14.55 -54.88 32.11
N PHE A 412 15.16 -54.59 30.96
CA PHE A 412 16.32 -55.34 30.47
C PHE A 412 17.54 -55.27 31.40
N ARG A 413 17.82 -54.09 31.98
CA ARG A 413 18.88 -53.90 32.98
C ARG A 413 18.59 -54.70 34.24
N ASP A 414 17.35 -54.67 34.72
CA ASP A 414 16.97 -55.28 35.98
C ASP A 414 16.92 -56.83 35.86
N LEU A 415 16.50 -57.36 34.71
CA LEU A 415 16.62 -58.79 34.38
C LEU A 415 18.09 -59.25 34.32
N LYS A 416 18.99 -58.45 33.73
CA LYS A 416 20.44 -58.73 33.77
C LYS A 416 21.01 -58.76 35.20
N SER A 417 20.53 -57.89 36.08
CA SER A 417 20.91 -57.88 37.50
C SER A 417 20.41 -59.12 38.25
N GLN A 418 19.20 -59.60 37.93
CA GLN A 418 18.67 -60.85 38.47
C GLN A 418 19.49 -62.05 37.99
N TYR A 419 19.80 -62.13 36.69
CA TYR A 419 20.63 -63.21 36.13
C TYR A 419 22.04 -63.26 36.72
N ALA A 420 22.66 -62.11 36.98
CA ALA A 420 23.95 -62.06 37.70
C ALA A 420 23.85 -62.68 39.11
N THR A 421 22.71 -62.51 39.79
CA THR A 421 22.45 -63.11 41.12
C THR A 421 22.28 -64.63 41.00
N THR A 422 21.51 -65.10 40.02
CA THR A 422 21.32 -66.53 39.71
C THR A 422 22.65 -67.21 39.34
N PHE A 423 23.52 -66.52 38.60
CA PHE A 423 24.83 -67.04 38.21
C PHE A 423 25.76 -67.29 39.41
N GLU A 424 25.82 -66.37 40.38
CA GLU A 424 26.55 -66.61 41.64
C GLU A 424 25.88 -67.73 42.48
N GLY A 425 24.56 -67.88 42.40
CA GLY A 425 23.82 -69.01 43.01
C GLY A 425 24.22 -70.37 42.43
N ILE A 426 24.26 -70.50 41.10
CA ILE A 426 24.75 -71.71 40.39
C ILE A 426 26.16 -72.05 40.82
N LYS A 427 27.05 -71.05 40.85
CA LYS A 427 28.45 -71.23 41.24
C LYS A 427 28.58 -71.74 42.68
N ALA A 428 27.86 -71.14 43.64
CA ALA A 428 27.85 -71.59 45.02
C ALA A 428 27.26 -73.02 45.19
N ALA A 429 26.24 -73.38 44.41
CA ALA A 429 25.69 -74.73 44.38
C ALA A 429 26.68 -75.76 43.77
N GLY A 430 27.40 -75.38 42.70
CA GLY A 430 28.47 -76.18 42.11
C GLY A 430 29.63 -76.43 43.09
N ASP A 431 30.15 -75.37 43.71
CA ASP A 431 31.20 -75.46 44.74
C ASP A 431 30.78 -76.38 45.90
N LYS A 432 29.49 -76.40 46.27
CA LYS A 432 28.91 -77.27 47.29
C LYS A 432 28.82 -78.74 46.84
N VAL A 433 28.42 -79.00 45.59
CA VAL A 433 28.42 -80.36 45.00
C VAL A 433 29.85 -80.92 44.96
N ASP A 434 30.82 -80.15 44.43
CA ASP A 434 32.22 -80.56 44.37
C ASP A 434 32.81 -80.87 45.76
N ASN A 435 32.46 -80.07 46.77
CA ASN A 435 32.89 -80.28 48.15
C ASN A 435 32.28 -81.57 48.74
N LEU A 436 30.97 -81.79 48.58
CA LEU A 436 30.30 -83.00 49.07
C LEU A 436 30.77 -84.26 48.35
N GLN A 437 31.04 -84.17 47.04
CA GLN A 437 31.64 -85.25 46.25
C GLN A 437 33.02 -85.62 46.81
N ALA A 438 33.87 -84.64 47.12
CA ALA A 438 35.18 -84.86 47.73
C ALA A 438 35.09 -85.47 49.14
N GLN A 439 34.16 -85.00 49.98
CA GLN A 439 33.90 -85.57 51.31
C GLN A 439 33.39 -87.01 51.23
N LEU A 440 32.51 -87.32 50.27
CA LEU A 440 31.97 -88.66 50.04
C LEU A 440 33.06 -89.64 49.59
N GLU A 441 33.93 -89.24 48.65
CA GLU A 441 35.08 -90.06 48.25
C GLU A 441 36.08 -90.26 49.39
N GLN A 442 36.34 -89.23 50.22
CA GLN A 442 37.13 -89.40 51.43
C GLN A 442 36.47 -90.38 52.41
N ALA A 443 35.16 -90.29 52.64
CA ALA A 443 34.45 -91.20 53.55
C ALA A 443 34.45 -92.66 53.05
N LYS A 444 34.39 -92.88 51.73
CA LYS A 444 34.57 -94.22 51.11
C LYS A 444 36.00 -94.75 51.34
N GLN A 445 37.02 -93.90 51.21
CA GLN A 445 38.40 -94.27 51.54
C GLN A 445 38.56 -94.57 53.03
N ASP A 446 37.98 -93.76 53.91
CA ASP A 446 37.99 -93.98 55.37
C ASP A 446 37.36 -95.34 55.73
N LEU A 447 36.21 -95.69 55.13
CA LEU A 447 35.55 -97.00 55.28
C LEU A 447 36.45 -98.16 54.79
N ALA A 448 37.10 -98.01 53.64
CA ALA A 448 38.01 -99.02 53.09
C ALA A 448 39.26 -99.25 53.97
N ASN A 449 39.65 -98.24 54.76
CA ASN A 449 40.82 -98.26 55.63
C ASN A 449 40.54 -98.76 57.07
N ILE A 450 39.32 -99.17 57.41
CA ILE A 450 39.01 -99.68 58.76
C ILE A 450 39.73 -101.03 59.02
N PRO A 451 40.60 -101.15 60.05
CA PRO A 451 41.37 -102.38 60.29
C PRO A 451 40.51 -103.55 60.77
N LYS A 452 40.62 -104.71 60.12
CA LYS A 452 39.92 -105.95 60.51
C LYS A 452 40.47 -106.55 61.82
N PRO A 453 39.65 -107.18 62.68
CA PRO A 453 40.11 -107.82 63.91
C PRO A 453 41.07 -108.99 63.65
N THR A 454 42.12 -109.11 64.47
CA THR A 454 43.00 -110.29 64.54
C THR A 454 42.99 -110.88 65.95
N ALA A 455 43.31 -112.17 66.07
CA ALA A 455 42.93 -112.95 67.26
C ALA A 455 43.79 -112.68 68.51
N ALA A 456 43.11 -112.18 69.56
CA ALA A 456 43.36 -112.34 70.99
C ALA A 456 44.80 -112.45 71.55
N ASP A 457 45.17 -111.50 72.43
CA ASP A 457 45.79 -111.87 73.71
C ASP A 457 45.25 -110.99 74.88
N LYS A 458 45.30 -111.53 76.09
CA LYS A 458 44.69 -111.00 77.31
C LYS A 458 45.69 -110.18 78.13
N ARG A 459 45.29 -109.02 78.65
CA ARG A 459 45.73 -108.54 79.98
C ARG A 459 44.80 -107.48 80.60
N LYS A 460 44.82 -107.40 81.93
CA LYS A 460 43.84 -106.73 82.81
C LYS A 460 44.28 -105.31 83.28
N PRO A 461 43.37 -104.48 83.84
CA PRO A 461 43.48 -103.01 83.80
C PRO A 461 44.14 -102.35 85.03
N LYS A 462 44.33 -101.02 84.96
CA LYS A 462 44.61 -100.18 86.14
C LYS A 462 43.85 -98.83 86.11
N LYS A 463 43.81 -98.16 87.26
CA LYS A 463 42.80 -97.16 87.69
C LYS A 463 43.03 -95.71 87.21
N ALA A 464 41.96 -94.92 87.27
CA ALA A 464 41.85 -93.52 86.84
C ALA A 464 42.51 -92.47 87.78
N THR A 465 42.63 -91.24 87.25
CA THR A 465 42.57 -89.96 88.01
C THR A 465 41.94 -88.87 87.12
N ALA A 466 41.29 -87.87 87.73
CA ALA A 466 40.47 -86.86 87.05
C ALA A 466 41.05 -85.43 87.14
N LYS A 467 40.52 -84.48 86.33
CA LYS A 467 40.40 -83.04 86.70
C LYS A 467 39.48 -82.23 85.75
N TYR A 468 38.87 -81.16 86.30
CA TYR A 468 38.08 -80.08 85.67
C TYR A 468 38.95 -78.79 85.58
N PHE A 469 38.60 -77.63 84.98
CA PHE A 469 37.39 -77.06 84.33
C PHE A 469 37.79 -76.52 82.91
N ALA A 470 37.08 -75.72 82.10
CA ALA A 470 35.88 -74.84 82.17
C ALA A 470 35.15 -74.87 80.78
N ASP A 471 33.84 -74.66 80.63
CA ASP A 471 32.97 -73.45 80.73
C ASP A 471 33.25 -72.35 79.67
N GLY A 472 32.17 -71.85 79.02
CA GLY A 472 32.22 -70.91 77.91
C GLY A 472 31.11 -71.10 76.85
N ALA A 473 29.86 -70.74 77.17
CA ALA A 473 28.75 -70.74 76.21
C ALA A 473 28.67 -69.40 75.43
N TYR A 474 28.57 -69.43 74.09
CA TYR A 474 27.97 -68.34 73.30
C TYR A 474 27.53 -68.74 71.88
N VAL A 475 26.33 -68.29 71.49
CA VAL A 475 25.76 -68.15 70.13
C VAL A 475 24.81 -66.94 70.27
N PRO A 476 24.72 -65.94 69.34
CA PRO A 476 24.37 -66.14 67.92
C PRO A 476 24.99 -65.12 66.91
N ARG A 477 24.41 -65.03 65.70
CA ARG A 477 24.78 -64.22 64.52
C ARG A 477 24.64 -62.69 64.67
N GLY A 478 25.36 -61.96 63.79
CA GLY A 478 24.91 -60.75 63.07
C GLY A 478 25.70 -60.61 61.75
N THR A 479 25.11 -60.75 60.55
CA THR A 479 24.42 -59.74 59.71
C THR A 479 25.30 -58.64 59.07
N PHE A 480 25.68 -58.88 57.81
CA PHE A 480 25.49 -58.01 56.62
C PHE A 480 25.51 -56.48 56.74
N GLN A 481 26.41 -55.82 55.96
CA GLN A 481 26.06 -54.87 54.88
C GLN A 481 27.35 -54.31 54.20
N PRO A 482 27.55 -54.49 52.87
CA PRO A 482 28.49 -53.69 52.09
C PRO A 482 27.89 -52.32 51.71
N ASN A 483 28.74 -51.32 51.41
CA ASN A 483 28.31 -49.99 50.94
C ASN A 483 28.90 -49.72 49.54
N PRO A 484 28.12 -49.30 48.52
CA PRO A 484 28.51 -49.47 47.12
C PRO A 484 29.07 -48.21 46.45
N LYS A 485 29.53 -48.40 45.21
CA LYS A 485 29.27 -47.51 44.08
C LYS A 485 28.75 -48.33 42.91
#